data_AF-A0A941IV10-F1
#
_entry.id   AF-A0A941IV10-F1
#
_cell.length_a   1.000
_cell.length_b   1.000
_cell.length_c   1.000
_cell.angle_alpha   90.00
_cell.angle_beta   90.00
_cell.angle_gamma   90.00
#
_symmetry.space_group_name_H-M   'P 1'
#
loop_
_entity.id
_entity.type
_entity.pdbx_description
1 polymer ?
#
loop_
_entity_poly.entity_id
_entity_poly.type
_entity_poly.pdbx_seq_one_letter_code
_entity_poly.pdbx_strand_id
1 'polypeptide(L)'
;LTTMTAHALPEVTKAVGEQAGRILHSSTLYLNRPMVELAERIVHLSGIPDARVFFTTSGTEANDTALLLATTYRRTNTVLAMRNSYHGRSFSAVGITGNRGWSPTSLSPLQTLYVHGGVRTRGPFASLDDHDFVAACVDDLK
;
A
#
# COMPACT_ATOMS: atom_id res chain seq x y z
N LEU A 1 2.38 4.26 12.17
CA LEU A 1 3.56 4.60 13.01
C LEU A 1 4.80 4.20 12.22
N THR A 2 5.80 5.07 12.05
CA THR A 2 6.94 4.82 11.13
C THR A 2 8.31 4.82 11.81
N THR A 3 8.42 5.30 13.05
CA THR A 3 9.68 5.25 13.82
C THR A 3 9.88 3.87 14.44
N MET A 4 10.25 2.89 13.62
CA MET A 4 10.38 1.49 14.03
C MET A 4 11.77 1.14 14.61
N THR A 5 12.78 1.97 14.37
CA THR A 5 14.19 1.64 14.65
C THR A 5 14.88 2.64 15.60
N ALA A 6 14.13 3.40 16.40
CA ALA A 6 14.64 4.48 17.28
C ALA A 6 15.13 5.76 16.55
N HIS A 7 15.45 6.79 17.34
CA HIS A 7 15.86 8.11 16.85
C HIS A 7 17.38 8.20 16.65
N ALA A 8 17.80 8.82 15.55
CA ALA A 8 19.20 9.16 15.27
C ALA A 8 20.19 7.98 15.37
N LEU A 9 19.79 6.80 14.88
CA LEU A 9 20.67 5.64 14.78
C LEU A 9 22.00 6.02 14.08
N PRO A 10 23.16 5.83 14.71
CA PRO A 10 24.45 6.22 14.15
C PRO A 10 24.73 5.61 12.78
N GLU A 11 24.37 4.34 12.58
CA GLU A 11 24.54 3.61 11.34
C GLU A 11 23.72 4.20 10.19
N VAL A 12 22.49 4.65 10.47
CA VAL A 12 21.61 5.28 9.46
C VAL A 12 22.13 6.67 9.13
N THR A 13 22.43 7.47 10.16
CA THR A 13 22.95 8.84 9.99
C THR A 13 24.25 8.86 9.19
N LYS A 14 25.17 7.92 9.49
CA LYS A 14 26.42 7.76 8.77
C LYS A 14 26.18 7.38 7.30
N ALA A 15 25.36 6.37 7.03
CA ALA A 15 25.08 5.92 5.66
C ALA A 15 24.43 7.03 4.79
N VAL A 16 23.48 7.77 5.37
CA VAL A 16 22.86 8.92 4.70
C VAL A 16 23.89 10.02 4.41
N GLY A 17 24.74 10.36 5.38
CA GLY A 17 25.79 11.38 5.21
C GLY A 17 26.82 11.00 4.14
N GLU A 18 27.27 9.75 4.13
CA GLU A 18 28.21 9.23 3.13
C GLU A 18 27.63 9.29 1.70
N GLN A 19 26.37 8.89 1.54
CA GLN A 19 25.69 8.96 0.23
C GLN A 19 25.47 10.42 -0.21
N ALA A 20 25.05 11.29 0.71
CA ALA A 20 24.83 12.71 0.43
C ALA A 20 26.13 13.43 0.00
N GLY A 21 27.28 13.04 0.57
CA GLY A 21 28.60 13.52 0.15
C GLY A 21 29.02 13.10 -1.26
N ARG A 22 28.33 12.11 -1.87
CA ARG A 22 28.54 11.68 -3.26
C ARG A 22 27.49 12.26 -4.19
N ILE A 23 26.22 11.96 -3.93
CA ILE A 23 25.07 12.46 -4.69
C ILE A 23 23.79 12.33 -3.85
N LEU A 24 23.11 13.46 -3.65
CA LEU A 24 21.86 13.51 -2.88
C LEU A 24 20.63 13.10 -3.70
N HIS A 25 20.58 13.51 -4.97
CA HIS A 25 19.46 13.24 -5.87
C HIS A 25 19.94 13.07 -7.30
N SER A 26 19.32 12.14 -8.01
CA SER A 26 19.45 11.95 -9.45
C SER A 26 18.10 11.53 -10.03
N SER A 27 17.89 11.83 -11.31
CA SER A 27 16.76 11.27 -12.06
C SER A 27 16.84 9.75 -12.08
N THR A 28 15.68 9.08 -12.08
CA THR A 28 15.57 7.63 -12.26
C THR A 28 16.06 7.14 -13.64
N LEU A 29 16.36 8.07 -14.56
CA LEU A 29 17.04 7.78 -15.83
C LEU A 29 18.47 7.26 -15.65
N TYR A 30 19.12 7.57 -14.53
CA TYR A 30 20.49 7.15 -14.25
C TYR A 30 20.53 6.01 -13.23
N LEU A 31 21.50 5.12 -13.39
CA LEU A 31 21.72 4.03 -12.44
C LEU A 31 22.22 4.58 -11.09
N ASN A 32 21.52 4.19 -10.03
CA ASN A 32 21.90 4.47 -8.65
C ASN A 32 22.18 3.14 -7.94
N ARG A 33 23.47 2.85 -7.69
CA ARG A 33 23.92 1.58 -7.10
C ARG A 33 23.17 1.21 -5.79
N PRO A 34 23.10 2.10 -4.77
CA PRO A 34 22.30 1.83 -3.57
C PRO A 34 20.84 1.44 -3.84
N MET A 35 20.19 2.07 -4.83
CA MET A 35 18.81 1.76 -5.20
C MET A 35 18.69 0.36 -5.81
N VAL A 36 19.65 -0.06 -6.65
CA VAL A 36 19.69 -1.40 -7.24
C VAL A 36 19.94 -2.46 -6.16
N GLU A 37 20.93 -2.26 -5.30
CA GLU A 37 21.25 -3.19 -4.21
C GLU A 37 20.06 -3.36 -3.24
N LEU A 38 19.34 -2.26 -2.95
CA LEU A 38 18.12 -2.33 -2.15
C LEU A 38 17.00 -3.09 -2.88
N ALA A 39 16.81 -2.85 -4.18
CA ALA A 39 15.81 -3.56 -4.98
C ALA A 39 16.06 -5.07 -5.00
N GLU A 40 17.31 -5.50 -5.24
CA GLU A 40 17.71 -6.91 -5.22
C GLU A 40 17.43 -7.56 -3.85
N ARG A 41 17.76 -6.85 -2.76
CA ARG A 41 17.49 -7.32 -1.40
C ARG A 41 15.98 -7.46 -1.13
N ILE A 42 15.16 -6.50 -1.57
CA ILE A 42 13.70 -6.56 -1.44
C ILE A 42 13.14 -7.74 -2.23
N VAL A 43 13.57 -7.93 -3.49
CA VAL A 43 13.16 -9.06 -4.33
C VAL A 43 13.44 -10.38 -3.64
N HIS A 44 14.67 -10.57 -3.14
CA HIS A 44 15.06 -11.78 -2.42
C HIS A 44 14.21 -12.03 -1.17
N LEU A 45 13.99 -11.01 -0.34
CA LEU A 45 13.21 -11.14 0.90
C LEU A 45 11.70 -11.31 0.66
N SER A 46 11.19 -10.86 -0.49
CA SER A 46 9.75 -10.91 -0.79
C SER A 46 9.22 -12.32 -1.02
N GLY A 47 10.08 -13.25 -1.48
CA GLY A 47 9.66 -14.60 -1.90
C GLY A 47 8.77 -14.64 -3.15
N ILE A 48 8.54 -13.51 -3.82
CA ILE A 48 7.72 -13.43 -5.03
C ILE A 48 8.57 -13.80 -6.26
N PRO A 49 8.17 -14.81 -7.06
CA PRO A 49 8.86 -15.14 -8.31
C PRO A 49 8.88 -13.94 -9.26
N ASP A 50 10.04 -13.68 -9.87
CA ASP A 50 10.25 -12.61 -10.84
C ASP A 50 9.81 -11.20 -10.38
N ALA A 51 9.87 -10.93 -9.07
CA ALA A 51 9.46 -9.64 -8.52
C ALA A 51 10.21 -8.45 -9.15
N ARG A 52 9.53 -7.32 -9.20
CA ARG A 52 10.08 -6.01 -9.59
C ARG A 52 9.78 -5.01 -8.50
N VAL A 53 10.69 -4.07 -8.28
CA VAL A 53 10.56 -3.02 -7.26
C VAL A 53 10.43 -1.68 -7.94
N PHE A 54 9.40 -0.93 -7.58
CA PHE A 54 9.21 0.46 -7.97
C PHE A 54 9.22 1.31 -6.70
N PHE A 55 10.16 2.25 -6.60
CA PHE A 55 10.31 3.09 -5.42
C PHE A 55 9.47 4.36 -5.51
N THR A 56 8.80 4.70 -4.41
CA THR A 56 8.05 5.94 -4.22
C THR A 56 8.47 6.61 -2.92
N THR A 57 8.07 7.86 -2.70
CA THR A 57 8.42 8.63 -1.50
C THR A 57 7.40 8.47 -0.37
N SER A 58 6.24 7.89 -0.67
CA SER A 58 5.19 7.66 0.32
C SER A 58 4.38 6.40 0.05
N GLY A 59 3.69 5.92 1.09
CA GLY A 59 2.71 4.85 0.95
C GLY A 59 1.50 5.24 0.09
N THR A 60 1.17 6.53 0.01
CA THR A 60 0.10 7.02 -0.88
C THR A 60 0.48 6.82 -2.35
N GLU A 61 1.69 7.24 -2.74
CA GLU A 61 2.19 7.05 -4.11
C GLU A 61 2.37 5.56 -4.45
N ALA A 62 2.78 4.74 -3.47
CA ALA A 62 2.87 3.30 -3.66
C ALA A 62 1.49 2.70 -3.98
N ASN A 63 0.45 3.10 -3.26
CA ASN A 63 -0.92 2.65 -3.52
C ASN A 63 -1.48 3.21 -4.83
N ASP A 64 -1.21 4.46 -5.19
CA ASP A 64 -1.60 5.01 -6.50
C ASP A 64 -0.96 4.22 -7.66
N THR A 65 0.33 3.88 -7.52
CA THR A 65 1.03 3.06 -8.50
C THR A 65 0.43 1.66 -8.58
N ALA A 66 0.14 1.03 -7.45
CA ALA A 66 -0.48 -0.28 -7.40
C ALA A 66 -1.89 -0.28 -8.04
N LEU A 67 -2.70 0.74 -7.75
CA LEU A 67 -4.02 0.94 -8.35
C LEU A 67 -3.93 1.15 -9.86
N LEU A 68 -3.01 1.99 -10.32
CA LEU A 68 -2.77 2.21 -11.75
C LEU A 68 -2.41 0.90 -12.46
N LEU A 69 -1.47 0.13 -11.91
CA LEU A 69 -1.03 -1.14 -12.49
C LEU A 69 -2.17 -2.18 -12.50
N ALA A 70 -2.88 -2.34 -11.39
CA ALA A 70 -3.96 -3.31 -11.26
C ALA A 70 -5.14 -3.00 -12.20
N THR A 71 -5.58 -1.74 -12.23
CA THR A 71 -6.70 -1.30 -13.08
C THR A 71 -6.34 -1.37 -14.56
N THR A 72 -5.11 -1.01 -14.93
CA THR A 72 -4.61 -1.14 -16.31
C THR A 72 -4.56 -2.59 -16.76
N TYR A 73 -3.99 -3.47 -15.92
CA TYR A 73 -3.88 -4.90 -16.23
C TYR A 73 -5.27 -5.56 -16.35
N ARG A 74 -6.19 -5.24 -15.43
CA ARG A 74 -7.54 -5.82 -15.40
C ARG A 74 -8.56 -5.13 -16.31
N ARG A 75 -8.19 -3.99 -16.91
CA ARG A 75 -9.05 -3.14 -17.76
C ARG A 75 -10.38 -2.78 -17.09
N THR A 76 -10.32 -2.48 -15.80
CA THR A 76 -11.47 -2.07 -14.98
C THR A 76 -11.02 -1.07 -13.92
N ASN A 77 -11.90 -0.15 -13.55
CA ASN A 77 -11.71 0.74 -12.41
C ASN A 77 -12.49 0.28 -11.16
N THR A 78 -13.06 -0.93 -11.18
CA THR A 78 -13.70 -1.54 -10.02
C THR A 78 -12.65 -2.09 -9.05
N VAL A 79 -12.73 -1.69 -7.78
CA VAL A 79 -11.80 -2.10 -6.72
C VAL A 79 -12.59 -2.57 -5.50
N LEU A 80 -12.15 -3.67 -4.90
CA LEU A 80 -12.63 -4.08 -3.59
C LEU A 80 -11.71 -3.50 -2.51
N ALA A 81 -12.30 -2.82 -1.53
CA ALA A 81 -11.60 -2.28 -0.36
C ALA A 81 -12.28 -2.74 0.93
N MET A 82 -11.56 -2.73 2.05
CA MET A 82 -12.15 -3.10 3.34
C MET A 82 -12.77 -1.90 4.04
N ARG A 83 -13.89 -2.09 4.72
CA ARG A 83 -14.43 -1.12 5.68
C ARG A 83 -13.40 -0.83 6.76
N ASN A 84 -13.32 0.43 7.19
CA ASN A 84 -12.36 0.94 8.17
C ASN A 84 -10.88 0.87 7.73
N SER A 85 -10.58 0.61 6.46
CA SER A 85 -9.22 0.67 5.93
C SER A 85 -8.70 2.10 5.77
N TYR A 86 -7.38 2.25 5.62
CA TYR A 86 -6.73 3.50 5.25
C TYR A 86 -5.63 3.22 4.23
N HIS A 87 -5.63 3.97 3.12
CA HIS A 87 -4.69 3.74 2.01
C HIS A 87 -3.90 4.99 1.59
N GLY A 88 -4.14 6.15 2.20
CA GLY A 88 -3.38 7.36 1.88
C GLY A 88 -4.27 8.58 1.67
N ARG A 89 -3.69 9.61 1.05
CA ARG A 89 -4.32 10.95 0.94
C ARG A 89 -4.46 11.51 -0.47
N SER A 90 -3.97 10.81 -1.49
CA SER A 90 -4.23 11.17 -2.88
C SER A 90 -5.71 10.92 -3.21
N PHE A 91 -6.17 11.48 -4.33
CA PHE A 91 -7.56 11.33 -4.75
C PHE A 91 -7.96 9.87 -4.98
N SER A 92 -7.08 9.07 -5.59
CA SER A 92 -7.32 7.63 -5.80
C SER A 92 -7.22 6.81 -4.50
N ALA A 93 -6.23 7.09 -3.65
CA ALA A 93 -6.05 6.38 -2.38
C ALA A 93 -7.16 6.69 -1.36
N VAL A 94 -7.67 7.92 -1.34
CA VAL A 94 -8.86 8.29 -0.55
C VAL A 94 -10.10 7.58 -1.08
N GLY A 95 -10.24 7.44 -2.40
CA GLY A 95 -11.36 6.72 -3.02
C GLY A 95 -11.50 5.24 -2.59
N ILE A 96 -10.43 4.64 -2.08
CA ILE A 96 -10.43 3.27 -1.53
C ILE A 96 -10.29 3.21 0.01
N THR A 97 -10.28 4.36 0.69
CA THR A 97 -10.16 4.44 2.16
C THR A 97 -11.51 4.21 2.84
N GLY A 98 -11.65 3.09 3.56
CA GLY A 98 -12.89 2.72 4.24
C GLY A 98 -13.18 3.48 5.54
N ASN A 99 -12.20 4.19 6.10
CA ASN A 99 -12.41 5.07 7.25
C ASN A 99 -12.95 6.45 6.81
N ARG A 100 -14.26 6.65 6.95
CA ARG A 100 -14.95 7.89 6.52
C ARG A 100 -14.41 9.16 7.18
N GLY A 101 -13.93 9.09 8.43
CA GLY A 101 -13.35 10.26 9.10
C GLY A 101 -12.04 10.73 8.44
N TRP A 102 -11.39 9.86 7.68
CA TRP A 102 -10.13 10.13 6.98
C TRP A 102 -10.32 10.20 5.46
N SER A 103 -11.58 10.18 4.99
CA SER A 103 -11.97 10.37 3.60
C SER A 103 -12.77 11.67 3.46
N PRO A 104 -12.11 12.81 3.21
CA PRO A 104 -12.76 14.13 3.22
C PRO A 104 -13.69 14.37 2.02
N THR A 105 -13.77 13.44 1.06
CA THR A 105 -14.59 13.54 -0.15
C THR A 105 -15.27 12.21 -0.45
N SER A 106 -16.43 12.28 -1.10
CA SER A 106 -17.14 11.13 -1.69
C SER A 106 -16.81 10.92 -3.18
N LEU A 107 -16.10 11.87 -3.81
CA LEU A 107 -15.68 11.75 -5.19
C LEU A 107 -14.53 10.76 -5.31
N SER A 108 -14.54 9.94 -6.36
CA SER A 108 -13.53 8.92 -6.61
C SER A 108 -13.35 8.68 -8.11
N PRO A 109 -12.11 8.46 -8.59
CA PRO A 109 -11.87 7.98 -9.95
C PRO A 109 -12.12 6.47 -10.12
N LEU A 110 -12.39 5.77 -9.01
CA LEU A 110 -12.58 4.33 -8.91
C LEU A 110 -14.00 3.98 -8.48
N GLN A 111 -14.50 2.84 -8.97
CA GLN A 111 -15.72 2.21 -8.48
C GLN A 111 -15.37 1.28 -7.32
N THR A 112 -15.36 1.82 -6.10
CA THR A 112 -14.97 1.06 -4.90
C THR A 112 -16.17 0.36 -4.27
N LEU A 113 -16.08 -0.96 -4.12
CA LEU A 113 -17.00 -1.74 -3.28
C LEU A 113 -16.31 -2.06 -1.95
N TYR A 114 -17.02 -1.84 -0.84
CA TYR A 114 -16.47 -2.00 0.50
C TYR A 114 -16.94 -3.31 1.14
N VAL A 115 -16.05 -4.29 1.23
CA VAL A 115 -16.27 -5.53 1.99
C VAL A 115 -16.06 -5.31 3.49
N HIS A 116 -16.62 -6.18 4.32
CA HIS A 116 -16.34 -6.17 5.75
C HIS A 116 -14.83 -6.28 6.02
N GLY A 117 -14.36 -5.57 7.06
CA GLY A 117 -12.97 -5.65 7.50
C GLY A 117 -12.69 -6.95 8.27
N GLY A 118 -11.42 -7.26 8.50
CA GLY A 118 -10.99 -8.52 9.13
C GLY A 118 -11.31 -8.71 10.62
N VAL A 119 -12.07 -7.80 11.25
CA VAL A 119 -12.48 -7.94 12.65
C VAL A 119 -13.73 -8.82 12.72
N ARG A 120 -13.53 -10.14 12.84
CA ARG A 120 -14.62 -11.10 13.04
C ARG A 120 -15.10 -11.15 14.49
N THR A 121 -14.21 -10.94 15.46
CA THR A 121 -14.43 -11.23 16.89
C THR A 121 -15.48 -10.34 17.57
N ARG A 122 -16.09 -9.40 16.86
CA ARG A 122 -17.12 -8.50 17.36
C ARG A 122 -18.22 -8.34 16.30
N GLY A 123 -19.47 -8.24 16.76
CA GLY A 123 -20.61 -8.00 15.89
C GLY A 123 -21.28 -9.29 15.35
N PRO A 124 -22.08 -9.19 14.28
CA PRO A 124 -22.96 -10.27 13.82
C PRO A 124 -22.23 -11.50 13.28
N PHE A 125 -20.93 -11.39 12.99
CA PHE A 125 -20.12 -12.48 12.42
C PHE A 125 -19.27 -13.22 13.44
N ALA A 126 -19.36 -12.88 14.74
CA ALA A 126 -18.46 -13.41 15.77
C ALA A 126 -18.53 -14.93 15.93
N SER A 127 -19.67 -15.54 15.62
CA SER A 127 -19.90 -16.98 15.69
C SER A 127 -19.64 -17.73 14.38
N LEU A 128 -19.41 -17.03 13.27
CA LEU A 128 -19.19 -17.67 11.98
C LEU A 128 -17.78 -18.23 11.89
N ASP A 129 -17.63 -19.37 11.22
CA ASP A 129 -16.32 -19.86 10.80
C ASP A 129 -15.77 -19.03 9.62
N ASP A 130 -14.59 -19.37 9.11
CA ASP A 130 -13.96 -18.59 8.04
C ASP A 130 -14.73 -18.70 6.72
N HIS A 131 -15.33 -19.85 6.44
CA HIS A 131 -16.10 -20.09 5.23
C HIS A 131 -17.39 -19.27 5.24
N ASP A 132 -18.16 -19.38 6.32
CA ASP A 132 -19.45 -18.70 6.47
C ASP A 132 -19.27 -17.18 6.59
N PHE A 133 -18.16 -16.72 7.19
CA PHE A 133 -17.82 -15.31 7.21
C PHE A 133 -17.53 -14.77 5.79
N VAL A 134 -16.75 -15.49 4.99
CA VAL A 134 -16.46 -15.10 3.61
C VAL A 134 -17.74 -15.10 2.77
N ALA A 135 -18.60 -16.12 2.91
CA ALA A 135 -19.88 -16.18 2.22
C ALA A 135 -20.77 -14.97 2.56
N ALA A 136 -20.88 -14.63 3.86
CA ALA A 136 -21.61 -13.44 4.30
C ALA A 136 -21.03 -12.14 3.72
N CYS A 137 -19.70 -12.02 3.63
CA CYS A 137 -19.04 -10.86 3.02
C CYS A 137 -19.29 -10.75 1.52
N VAL A 138 -19.39 -11.88 0.82
CA VAL A 138 -19.69 -11.93 -0.62
C VAL A 138 -21.15 -11.61 -0.88
N ASP A 139 -22.07 -12.09 -0.03
CA ASP A 139 -23.50 -11.78 -0.17
C ASP A 139 -23.79 -10.29 0.03
N ASP A 140 -23.04 -9.60 0.89
CA ASP A 140 -23.12 -8.14 1.10
C ASP A 140 -22.61 -7.31 -0.10
N LEU A 141 -21.97 -7.94 -1.10
CA LEU A 141 -21.56 -7.27 -2.34
C LEU A 141 -22.66 -7.22 -3.42
N LYS A 142 -23.78 -7.93 -3.22
CA LYS A 142 -24.93 -7.96 -4.14
C LYS A 142 -25.83 -6.74 -3.96
#